data_AF-A0A2K5TN94-F1
#
_entry.id   AF-A0A2K5TN94-F1
#
_cell.length_a   1.000
_cell.length_b   1.000
_cell.length_c   1.000
_cell.angle_alpha   90.00
_cell.angle_beta   90.00
_cell.angle_gamma   90.00
#
_symmetry.space_group_name_H-M   'P 1'
#
loop_
_entity.id
_entity.type
_entity.pdbx_description
1 polymer ?
#
loop_
_entity_poly.entity_id
_entity_poly.type
_entity_poly.pdbx_seq_one_letter_code
_entity_poly.pdbx_strand_id
1 'polypeptide(L)'
;MKKTSIYHQPSFHYLLDSEAQEETREEYDDKQVVTEIMARCFIPTSITTTSWESFHFIGHEIRITEAMDCYGAVVWPSALVLCYFLETNAKQYNMVDKNVIEIGAGTGLVSIVASLLGAHVTATDLPELLGNLQYNISRNTKMKSKHLPQMWSTLILSWKSSSLPLTICAKKPPSSSGP
;
A
#
# COMPACT_ATOMS: atom_id res chain seq x y z
N MET A 1 40.10 -17.90 -58.03
CA MET A 1 39.48 -19.24 -58.09
C MET A 1 39.49 -19.78 -56.66
N LYS A 2 38.42 -20.11 -55.94
CA LYS A 2 37.09 -20.66 -56.28
C LYS A 2 35.95 -19.93 -55.53
N LYS A 3 34.73 -20.24 -55.96
CA LYS A 3 33.45 -19.53 -55.82
C LYS A 3 32.73 -19.75 -54.47
N THR A 4 32.01 -18.69 -54.08
CA THR A 4 30.74 -18.56 -53.33
C THR A 4 29.94 -19.83 -52.98
N SER A 5 29.36 -19.84 -51.76
CA SER A 5 27.95 -20.23 -51.59
C SER A 5 27.31 -19.42 -50.46
N ILE A 6 26.36 -18.58 -50.87
CA ILE A 6 25.44 -17.83 -50.04
C ILE A 6 24.35 -18.81 -49.61
N TYR A 7 24.11 -18.96 -48.30
CA TYR A 7 22.78 -19.24 -47.80
C TYR A 7 22.36 -18.07 -46.92
N HIS A 8 21.36 -17.36 -47.42
CA HIS A 8 20.62 -16.32 -46.75
C HIS A 8 19.67 -17.01 -45.76
N GLN A 9 19.86 -16.80 -44.45
CA GLN A 9 18.76 -16.78 -43.51
C GLN A 9 18.69 -15.37 -42.92
N PRO A 10 17.77 -14.51 -43.36
CA PRO A 10 17.34 -13.40 -42.54
C PRO A 10 16.36 -13.92 -41.49
N SER A 11 16.27 -13.20 -40.37
CA SER A 11 15.22 -13.30 -39.35
C SER A 11 15.49 -14.25 -38.17
N PHE A 12 16.54 -14.00 -37.39
CA PHE A 12 16.55 -14.36 -35.95
C PHE A 12 17.38 -13.40 -35.09
N HIS A 13 18.36 -12.69 -35.66
CA HIS A 13 19.28 -11.85 -34.89
C HIS A 13 18.77 -10.42 -34.56
N TYR A 14 17.68 -9.96 -35.19
CA TYR A 14 17.11 -8.63 -34.91
C TYR A 14 16.04 -8.63 -33.81
N LEU A 15 15.44 -9.79 -33.51
CA LEU A 15 14.43 -9.90 -32.45
C LEU A 15 15.09 -9.96 -31.07
N LEU A 16 16.18 -10.72 -30.92
CA LEU A 16 16.93 -10.86 -29.67
C LEU A 16 17.60 -9.55 -29.20
N ASP A 17 17.99 -8.68 -30.12
CA ASP A 17 18.64 -7.40 -29.78
C ASP A 17 17.61 -6.33 -29.36
N SER A 18 16.37 -6.45 -29.86
CA SER A 18 15.25 -5.59 -29.44
C SER A 18 14.71 -6.01 -28.08
N GLU A 19 14.56 -7.32 -27.85
CA GLU A 19 14.15 -7.90 -26.56
C GLU A 19 15.19 -7.59 -25.47
N ALA A 20 16.49 -7.73 -25.74
CA ALA A 20 17.54 -7.38 -24.78
C ALA A 20 17.63 -5.85 -24.52
N GLN A 21 17.34 -5.02 -25.52
CA GLN A 21 17.27 -3.56 -25.33
C GLN A 21 16.00 -3.11 -24.61
N GLU A 22 14.88 -3.80 -24.78
CA GLU A 22 13.66 -3.60 -23.97
C GLU A 22 13.89 -4.07 -22.54
N GLU A 23 14.43 -5.27 -22.33
CA GLU A 23 14.75 -5.82 -21.00
C GLU A 23 15.70 -4.89 -20.22
N THR A 24 16.75 -4.37 -20.86
CA THR A 24 17.70 -3.44 -20.19
C THR A 24 17.11 -2.06 -19.92
N ARG A 25 16.11 -1.62 -20.70
CA ARG A 25 15.38 -0.37 -20.47
C ARG A 25 14.33 -0.52 -19.37
N GLU A 26 13.60 -1.62 -19.37
CA GLU A 26 12.66 -2.00 -18.29
C GLU A 26 13.42 -2.17 -16.96
N GLU A 27 14.58 -2.83 -16.97
CA GLU A 27 15.41 -2.99 -15.77
C GLU A 27 15.94 -1.64 -15.22
N TYR A 28 16.22 -0.67 -16.10
CA TYR A 28 16.63 0.68 -15.71
C TYR A 28 15.46 1.52 -15.17
N ASP A 29 14.28 1.37 -15.74
CA ASP A 29 13.05 2.01 -15.27
C ASP A 29 12.64 1.49 -13.89
N ASP A 30 12.66 0.17 -13.71
CA ASP A 30 12.37 -0.49 -12.42
C ASP A 30 13.32 -0.02 -11.31
N LYS A 31 14.62 0.10 -11.61
CA LYS A 31 15.61 0.61 -10.64
C LYS A 31 15.33 2.04 -10.21
N GLN A 32 14.87 2.88 -11.13
CA GLN A 32 14.49 4.25 -10.81
C GLN A 32 13.25 4.29 -9.92
N VAL A 33 12.22 3.52 -10.25
CA VAL A 33 11.00 3.41 -9.44
C VAL A 33 11.32 2.90 -8.03
N VAL A 34 12.12 1.84 -7.91
CA VAL A 34 12.56 1.32 -6.60
C VAL A 34 13.30 2.40 -5.82
N THR A 35 14.21 3.14 -6.46
CA THR A 35 14.94 4.23 -5.81
C THR A 35 13.99 5.32 -5.31
N GLU A 36 12.97 5.68 -6.09
CA GLU A 36 11.98 6.69 -5.72
C GLU A 36 11.08 6.24 -4.54
N ILE A 37 10.70 4.96 -4.52
CA ILE A 37 9.92 4.36 -3.43
C ILE A 37 10.76 4.34 -2.14
N MET A 38 12.02 3.90 -2.24
CA MET A 38 12.92 3.83 -1.09
C MET A 38 13.27 5.23 -0.57
N ALA A 39 13.35 6.24 -1.43
CA ALA A 39 13.56 7.64 -1.02
C ALA A 39 12.41 8.21 -0.19
N ARG A 40 11.21 7.62 -0.25
CA ARG A 40 10.07 8.01 0.61
C ARG A 40 10.19 7.45 2.02
N CYS A 41 11.08 6.49 2.27
CA CYS A 41 11.33 5.89 3.58
C CYS A 41 12.44 6.65 4.30
N PHE A 42 12.15 7.20 5.48
CA PHE A 42 13.15 7.80 6.35
C PHE A 42 13.38 6.92 7.57
N ILE A 43 14.59 6.37 7.67
CA ILE A 43 15.06 5.55 8.79
C ILE A 43 16.10 6.37 9.59
N PRO A 44 15.83 6.75 10.85
CA PRO A 44 16.83 7.45 11.66
C PRO A 44 18.04 6.54 11.94
N THR A 45 19.26 7.06 11.73
CA THR A 45 20.54 6.32 11.82
C THR A 45 21.02 6.02 13.24
N SER A 46 20.26 6.32 14.30
CA SER A 46 20.62 5.95 15.67
C SER A 46 19.45 5.31 16.42
N ILE A 47 19.73 4.13 16.97
CA ILE A 47 18.80 3.30 17.76
C ILE A 47 18.40 4.11 18.99
N THR A 48 17.19 4.65 18.98
CA THR A 48 16.55 5.23 20.15
C THR A 48 15.30 4.44 20.47
N THR A 49 14.97 4.38 21.76
CA THR A 49 14.08 3.41 22.42
C THR A 49 12.59 3.57 22.10
N THR A 50 12.23 4.09 20.93
CA THR A 50 10.86 4.10 20.41
C THR A 50 10.88 4.04 18.87
N SER A 51 10.45 2.89 18.34
CA SER A 51 10.56 2.36 16.97
C SER A 51 9.44 2.84 16.03
N TRP A 52 9.58 4.04 15.48
CA TRP A 52 8.69 4.46 14.40
C TRP A 52 9.49 4.80 13.15
N GLU A 53 8.92 4.48 12.00
CA GLU A 53 9.42 4.83 10.68
C GLU A 53 8.59 5.98 10.10
N SER A 54 9.21 6.82 9.27
CA SER A 54 8.52 7.94 8.62
C SER A 54 8.49 7.76 7.11
N PHE A 55 7.33 8.01 6.53
CA PHE A 55 7.04 7.90 5.11
C PHE A 55 6.47 9.20 4.58
N HIS A 56 6.80 9.55 3.34
CA HIS A 56 6.29 10.74 2.69
C HIS A 56 5.41 10.36 1.50
N PHE A 57 4.11 10.63 1.61
CA PHE A 57 3.11 10.39 0.58
C PHE A 57 2.07 11.51 0.55
N ILE A 58 1.63 11.91 -0.63
CA ILE A 58 0.57 12.90 -0.90
C ILE A 58 0.87 14.25 -0.21
N GLY A 59 2.15 14.62 -0.12
CA GLY A 59 2.59 15.82 0.60
C GLY A 59 2.47 15.75 2.13
N HIS A 60 2.21 14.57 2.70
CA HIS A 60 2.10 14.35 4.13
C HIS A 60 3.21 13.44 4.65
N GLU A 61 3.77 13.83 5.79
CA GLU A 61 4.57 12.92 6.62
C GLU A 61 3.64 11.97 7.39
N ILE A 62 3.87 10.67 7.19
CA ILE A 62 3.16 9.56 7.82
C ILE A 62 4.14 8.82 8.73
N ARG A 63 3.81 8.74 10.02
CA ARG A 63 4.65 8.05 11.02
C ARG A 63 4.01 6.75 11.42
N ILE A 64 4.68 5.64 11.14
CA ILE A 64 4.23 4.28 11.45
C ILE A 64 5.02 3.75 12.64
N THR A 65 4.31 3.27 13.65
CA THR A 65 4.93 2.50 14.73
C THR A 65 4.88 1.03 14.37
N GLU A 66 6.06 0.41 14.39
CA GLU A 66 6.24 -1.02 14.14
C GLU A 66 6.45 -1.77 15.45
N ALA A 67 5.99 -3.01 15.48
CA ALA A 67 6.15 -3.91 16.61
C ALA A 67 6.84 -5.20 16.14
N MET A 68 8.06 -5.43 16.60
CA MET A 68 8.87 -6.58 16.19
C MET A 68 8.43 -7.91 16.84
N ASP A 69 7.49 -7.85 17.79
CA ASP A 69 7.01 -8.97 18.60
C ASP A 69 5.76 -9.67 18.03
N CYS A 70 5.11 -9.09 17.02
CA CYS A 70 3.97 -9.70 16.32
C CYS A 70 4.16 -9.71 14.79
N TYR A 71 3.91 -10.86 14.16
CA TYR A 71 3.92 -11.00 12.70
C TYR A 71 2.85 -10.06 12.11
N GLY A 72 3.25 -9.17 11.19
CA GLY A 72 2.34 -8.23 10.51
C GLY A 72 2.33 -6.81 11.05
N ALA A 73 3.12 -6.49 12.09
CA ALA A 73 3.30 -5.12 12.57
C ALA A 73 4.55 -4.42 12.03
N VAL A 74 5.01 -4.80 10.83
CA VAL A 74 6.05 -4.12 10.05
C VAL A 74 5.50 -3.71 8.68
N VAL A 75 6.07 -2.67 8.09
CA VAL A 75 5.73 -2.20 6.75
C VAL A 75 6.38 -3.12 5.72
N TRP A 76 5.56 -3.70 4.86
CA TRP A 76 6.04 -4.55 3.77
C TRP A 76 6.37 -3.72 2.54
N PRO A 77 7.40 -4.08 1.75
CA PRO A 77 7.74 -3.36 0.52
C PRO A 77 6.56 -3.23 -0.46
N SER A 78 5.67 -4.22 -0.51
CA SER A 78 4.45 -4.20 -1.31
C SER A 78 3.50 -3.06 -0.92
N ALA A 79 3.42 -2.71 0.37
CA ALA A 79 2.63 -1.59 0.84
C ALA A 79 3.18 -0.25 0.30
N LEU A 80 4.50 -0.10 0.24
CA LEU A 80 5.16 1.08 -0.33
C LEU A 80 4.87 1.22 -1.82
N VAL A 81 5.01 0.12 -2.57
CA VAL A 81 4.70 0.07 -4.00
C VAL A 81 3.24 0.44 -4.26
N LEU A 82 2.30 -0.08 -3.47
CA LEU A 82 0.89 0.25 -3.61
C LEU A 82 0.59 1.71 -3.27
N CYS A 83 1.19 2.26 -2.20
CA CYS A 83 1.05 3.68 -1.86
C CYS A 83 1.57 4.58 -2.98
N TYR A 84 2.73 4.25 -3.54
CA TYR A 84 3.32 4.95 -4.68
C TYR A 84 2.39 4.88 -5.90
N PHE A 85 1.86 3.70 -6.23
CA PHE A 85 0.93 3.53 -7.34
C PHE A 85 -0.33 4.39 -7.17
N LEU A 86 -0.92 4.40 -5.96
CA LEU A 86 -2.10 5.21 -5.66
C LEU A 86 -1.83 6.71 -5.75
N GLU A 87 -0.67 7.17 -5.26
CA GLU A 87 -0.24 8.56 -5.34
C GLU A 87 -0.03 9.00 -6.79
N THR A 88 0.78 8.26 -7.55
CA THR A 88 1.14 8.58 -8.94
C THR A 88 -0.07 8.56 -9.87
N ASN A 89 -1.02 7.66 -9.61
CA ASN A 89 -2.22 7.49 -10.43
C ASN A 89 -3.48 8.13 -9.82
N ALA A 90 -3.35 9.01 -8.82
CA ALA A 90 -4.49 9.62 -8.12
C ALA A 90 -5.49 10.34 -9.04
N LYS A 91 -5.01 10.89 -10.17
CA LYS A 91 -5.86 11.54 -11.20
C LYS A 91 -6.71 10.54 -11.98
N GLN A 92 -6.15 9.37 -12.28
CA GLN A 92 -6.84 8.31 -13.02
C GLN A 92 -7.78 7.51 -12.10
N TYR A 93 -7.33 7.23 -10.88
CA TYR A 93 -8.10 6.50 -9.86
C TYR A 93 -8.51 7.45 -8.74
N ASN A 94 -9.55 8.25 -9.01
CA ASN A 94 -10.08 9.18 -8.01
C ASN A 94 -10.70 8.42 -6.82
N MET A 95 -10.05 8.53 -5.67
CA MET A 95 -10.45 7.90 -4.41
C MET A 95 -11.40 8.76 -3.55
N VAL A 96 -11.63 10.02 -3.94
CA VAL A 96 -12.46 10.96 -3.18
C VAL A 96 -13.88 10.41 -3.03
N ASP A 97 -14.34 10.32 -1.78
CA ASP A 97 -15.67 9.86 -1.37
C ASP A 97 -15.99 8.41 -1.78
N LYS A 98 -14.97 7.61 -2.10
CA LYS A 98 -15.12 6.17 -2.40
C LYS A 98 -15.03 5.33 -1.14
N ASN A 99 -15.82 4.27 -1.06
CA ASN A 99 -15.69 3.26 0.00
C ASN A 99 -14.59 2.27 -0.39
N VAL A 100 -13.55 2.18 0.44
CA VAL A 100 -12.39 1.31 0.24
C VAL A 100 -12.27 0.38 1.43
N ILE A 101 -12.06 -0.91 1.18
CA ILE A 101 -11.76 -1.91 2.21
C ILE A 101 -10.35 -2.46 1.99
N GLU A 102 -9.53 -2.44 3.04
CA GLU A 102 -8.22 -3.07 3.05
C GLU A 102 -8.27 -4.36 3.87
N ILE A 103 -7.84 -5.48 3.29
CA ILE A 103 -7.78 -6.79 3.93
C ILE A 103 -6.31 -7.12 4.21
N GLY A 104 -5.96 -7.32 5.47
CA GLY A 104 -4.57 -7.54 5.89
C GLY A 104 -3.77 -6.24 5.89
N ALA A 105 -4.31 -5.20 6.55
CA ALA A 105 -3.74 -3.86 6.55
C ALA A 105 -2.38 -3.74 7.26
N GLY A 106 -2.03 -4.68 8.13
CA GLY A 106 -0.83 -4.72 8.95
C GLY A 106 -0.68 -3.45 9.79
N THR A 107 0.30 -2.63 9.43
CA THR A 107 0.56 -1.32 10.05
C THR A 107 -0.43 -0.23 9.64
N GLY A 108 -1.17 -0.42 8.54
CA GLY A 108 -2.18 0.50 8.03
C GLY A 108 -1.66 1.60 7.11
N LEU A 109 -0.43 1.49 6.59
CA LEU A 109 0.16 2.52 5.73
C LEU A 109 -0.71 2.83 4.51
N VAL A 110 -1.17 1.80 3.79
CA VAL A 110 -2.03 1.96 2.60
C VAL A 110 -3.37 2.56 2.98
N SER A 111 -4.00 2.10 4.06
CA SER A 111 -5.22 2.69 4.62
C SER A 111 -5.09 4.18 4.90
N ILE A 112 -3.95 4.62 5.47
CA ILE A 112 -3.68 6.04 5.73
C ILE A 112 -3.59 6.81 4.42
N VAL A 113 -2.81 6.33 3.44
CA VAL A 113 -2.64 6.97 2.12
C VAL A 113 -3.98 7.08 1.40
N ALA A 114 -4.77 6.00 1.35
CA ALA A 114 -6.11 6.02 0.77
C ALA A 114 -7.06 7.02 1.47
N SER A 115 -6.99 7.11 2.79
CA SER A 115 -7.75 8.09 3.59
C SER A 115 -7.34 9.54 3.30
N LEU A 116 -6.04 9.79 3.10
CA LEU A 116 -5.51 11.11 2.71
C LEU A 116 -5.90 11.48 1.28
N LEU A 117 -6.03 10.50 0.37
CA LEU A 117 -6.63 10.69 -0.97
C LEU A 117 -8.15 10.93 -0.93
N GLY A 118 -8.77 10.94 0.25
CA GLY A 118 -10.17 11.29 0.45
C GLY A 118 -11.15 10.12 0.40
N ALA A 119 -10.68 8.87 0.53
CA ALA A 119 -11.55 7.70 0.61
C ALA A 119 -12.19 7.52 2.01
N HIS A 120 -13.34 6.85 2.03
CA HIS A 120 -13.90 6.21 3.21
C HIS A 120 -13.27 4.83 3.39
N VAL A 121 -12.21 4.77 4.20
CA VAL A 121 -11.45 3.53 4.38
C VAL A 121 -12.00 2.71 5.54
N THR A 122 -12.16 1.40 5.27
CA THR A 122 -12.37 0.34 6.25
C THR A 122 -11.13 -0.56 6.27
N ALA A 123 -10.29 -0.40 7.28
CA ALA A 123 -9.08 -1.23 7.44
C ALA A 123 -9.40 -2.48 8.27
N THR A 124 -8.93 -3.65 7.85
CA THR A 124 -9.18 -4.93 8.53
C THR A 124 -7.91 -5.77 8.67
N ASP A 125 -7.76 -6.43 9.82
CA ASP A 125 -6.68 -7.37 10.10
C ASP A 125 -7.05 -8.34 11.26
N LEU A 126 -6.11 -9.20 11.65
CA LEU A 126 -6.16 -10.08 12.81
C LEU A 126 -6.31 -9.28 14.11
N PRO A 127 -7.04 -9.81 15.12
CA PRO A 127 -7.31 -9.12 16.37
C PRO A 127 -6.08 -8.58 17.10
N GLU A 128 -4.96 -9.30 17.03
CA GLU A 128 -3.68 -8.91 17.64
C GLU A 128 -3.06 -7.65 17.00
N LEU A 129 -3.35 -7.38 15.72
CA LEU A 129 -2.82 -6.23 14.99
C LEU A 129 -3.72 -5.00 15.08
N LEU A 130 -5.00 -5.16 15.43
CA LEU A 130 -5.98 -4.07 15.45
C LEU A 130 -5.59 -2.90 16.36
N GLY A 131 -4.92 -3.17 17.49
CA GLY A 131 -4.46 -2.12 18.40
C GLY A 131 -3.43 -1.20 17.75
N ASN A 132 -2.41 -1.78 17.11
CA ASN A 132 -1.37 -1.02 16.41
C ASN A 132 -1.92 -0.34 15.15
N LEU A 133 -2.74 -1.05 14.38
CA LEU A 133 -3.43 -0.52 13.21
C LEU A 133 -4.24 0.73 13.56
N GLN A 134 -5.04 0.68 14.64
CA GLN A 134 -5.81 1.82 15.10
C GLN A 134 -4.95 3.00 15.49
N TYR A 135 -3.86 2.71 16.21
CA TYR A 135 -2.92 3.73 16.66
C TYR A 135 -2.29 4.46 15.48
N ASN A 136 -1.76 3.72 14.50
CA ASN A 136 -1.14 4.28 13.31
C ASN A 136 -2.14 5.08 12.46
N ILE A 137 -3.34 4.53 12.20
CA ILE A 137 -4.36 5.23 11.42
C ILE A 137 -4.77 6.52 12.12
N SER A 138 -5.11 6.46 13.40
CA SER A 138 -5.60 7.63 14.15
C SER A 138 -4.54 8.72 14.26
N ARG A 139 -3.26 8.35 14.44
CA ARG A 139 -2.15 9.30 14.54
C ARG A 139 -1.94 10.10 13.25
N ASN A 140 -2.16 9.48 12.09
CA ASN A 140 -1.83 10.07 10.80
C ASN A 140 -3.02 10.71 10.08
N THR A 141 -4.25 10.32 10.42
CA THR A 141 -5.47 10.83 9.75
C THR A 141 -6.22 11.88 10.55
N LYS A 142 -6.01 11.95 11.88
CA LYS A 142 -6.67 12.93 12.75
C LYS A 142 -6.31 14.35 12.30
N MET A 143 -7.32 15.06 11.78
CA MET A 143 -7.25 16.42 11.20
C MET A 143 -6.57 16.55 9.83
N LYS A 144 -6.15 15.45 9.20
CA LYS A 144 -5.50 15.46 7.88
C LYS A 144 -6.36 14.82 6.78
N SER A 145 -7.29 13.93 7.13
CA SER A 145 -8.18 13.25 6.18
C SER A 145 -9.55 13.92 6.09
N LYS A 146 -10.13 13.94 4.89
CA LYS A 146 -11.50 14.43 4.64
C LYS A 146 -12.55 13.62 5.41
N HIS A 147 -12.34 12.31 5.49
CA HIS A 147 -13.19 11.38 6.23
C HIS A 147 -12.44 10.79 7.41
N LEU A 148 -13.15 10.54 8.50
CA LEU A 148 -12.59 9.76 9.60
C LEU A 148 -12.55 8.28 9.17
N PRO A 149 -11.37 7.65 9.11
CA PRO A 149 -11.27 6.24 8.77
C PRO A 149 -12.06 5.42 9.78
N GLN A 150 -12.89 4.50 9.28
CA GLN A 150 -13.67 3.59 10.11
C GLN A 150 -12.82 2.33 10.29
N MET A 151 -12.59 1.93 11.54
CA MET A 151 -11.90 0.68 11.80
C MET A 151 -12.91 -0.35 12.25
N TRP A 152 -12.97 -1.47 11.53
CA TRP A 152 -13.80 -2.60 11.92
C TRP A 152 -12.89 -3.67 12.53
N SER A 153 -13.16 -4.06 13.77
CA SER A 153 -12.61 -5.30 14.29
C SER A 153 -13.30 -6.43 13.54
N THR A 154 -12.65 -7.00 12.53
CA THR A 154 -13.11 -8.26 11.98
C THR A 154 -12.98 -9.29 13.10
N LEU A 155 -14.10 -9.57 13.77
CA LEU A 155 -14.35 -10.89 14.33
C LEU A 155 -14.08 -11.84 13.17
N ILE A 156 -12.91 -12.48 13.25
CA ILE A 156 -12.40 -13.58 12.45
C ILE A 156 -13.41 -13.98 11.36
N LEU A 157 -13.09 -13.71 10.09
CA LEU A 157 -13.64 -14.51 9.00
C LEU A 157 -13.16 -15.95 9.21
N SER A 158 -13.77 -16.64 10.17
CA SER A 158 -13.51 -18.03 10.42
C SER A 158 -14.15 -18.74 9.25
N TRP A 159 -13.33 -19.06 8.24
CA TRP A 159 -13.70 -20.03 7.21
C TRP A 159 -14.07 -21.40 7.82
N LYS A 160 -13.83 -21.59 9.13
CA LYS A 160 -14.36 -22.69 9.94
C LYS A 160 -15.58 -22.25 10.75
N SER A 161 -16.72 -22.04 10.11
CA SER A 161 -18.02 -22.45 10.66
C SER A 161 -19.11 -22.16 9.64
N SER A 162 -19.71 -23.21 9.10
CA SER A 162 -20.82 -23.20 8.16
C SER A 162 -22.16 -22.73 8.78
N SER A 163 -22.16 -21.84 9.79
CA SER A 163 -23.39 -21.54 10.52
C SER A 163 -23.44 -20.25 11.35
N LEU A 164 -22.91 -19.11 10.87
CA LEU A 164 -23.26 -17.81 11.48
C LEU A 164 -23.55 -16.73 10.41
N PRO A 165 -24.64 -15.95 10.56
CA PRO A 165 -24.98 -14.89 9.62
C PRO A 165 -23.99 -13.72 9.73
N LEU A 166 -23.46 -13.30 8.58
CA LEU A 166 -22.63 -12.11 8.38
C LEU A 166 -23.41 -10.86 8.81
N THR A 167 -23.35 -10.52 10.09
CA THR A 167 -23.89 -9.24 10.59
C THR A 167 -22.78 -8.20 10.55
N ILE A 168 -22.72 -7.44 9.47
CA ILE A 168 -21.96 -6.19 9.41
C ILE A 168 -22.67 -5.22 10.36
N CYS A 169 -22.11 -5.02 11.55
CA CYS A 169 -22.78 -4.27 12.62
C CYS A 169 -22.58 -2.76 12.45
N ALA A 170 -22.95 -2.16 11.32
CA ALA A 170 -22.75 -0.73 11.06
C ALA A 170 -23.11 0.14 12.29
N LYS A 171 -22.12 0.81 12.90
CA LYS A 171 -22.36 1.78 13.97
C LYS A 171 -23.27 2.85 13.41
N LYS A 172 -24.50 2.93 13.92
CA LYS A 172 -25.43 4.02 13.63
C LYS A 172 -24.74 5.35 13.98
N PRO A 173 -24.66 6.35 13.08
CA PRO A 173 -24.09 7.65 13.42
C PRO A 173 -24.92 8.28 14.56
N PRO A 174 -24.28 9.06 15.46
CA PRO A 174 -24.99 9.70 16.56
C PRO A 174 -26.08 10.62 15.97
N SER A 175 -27.32 10.39 16.38
CA SER A 175 -28.45 11.25 16.04
C SER A 175 -28.19 12.63 16.63
N SER A 176 -28.08 13.64 15.77
CA SER A 176 -28.10 15.05 16.17
C SER A 176 -29.46 15.36 16.80
N SER A 177 -29.52 15.38 18.12
CA SER A 177 -30.62 16.00 18.84
C SER A 177 -30.32 17.49 18.99
N GLY A 178 -31.17 18.32 18.39
CA GLY A 178 -31.29 19.70 18.80
C GLY A 178 -32.43 20.38 18.05
N PRO A 179 -32.83 21.58 18.49
CA PRO A 179 -32.97 22.04 19.88
C PRO A 179 -34.30 21.63 20.51
#